data_AF-A0A496WCI9-F1
#
_entry.id   AF-A0A496WCI9-F1
#
_cell.length_a   1.000
_cell.length_b   1.000
_cell.length_c   1.000
_cell.angle_alpha   90.00
_cell.angle_beta   90.00
_cell.angle_gamma   90.00
#
_symmetry.space_group_name_H-M   'P 1'
#
loop_
_entity.id
_entity.type
_entity.pdbx_description
1 polymer ?
#
loop_
_entity_poly.entity_id
_entity_poly.type
_entity_poly.pdbx_seq_one_letter_code
_entity_poly.pdbx_strand_id
1 'polypeptide(L)'
;MKRKPSPYTVLIGKKSERPPIYVKYIEHSPIQLNGAAVEFERLELNPAIPYDDTGPCEENEELISIMLSLRNLGVTFSCDHKVRFSPSAFMQMLQDQGRLKEKYNAISWRGPSKWAITAYEME
;
A
#
# COMPACT_ATOMS: atom_id res chain seq x y z
N MET A 1 -2.60 -3.20 -21.13
CA MET A 1 -1.51 -2.20 -21.16
C MET A 1 -0.18 -2.91 -21.01
N LYS A 2 0.87 -2.48 -21.71
CA LYS A 2 2.24 -2.95 -21.43
C LYS A 2 2.81 -2.09 -20.30
N ARG A 3 3.81 -2.62 -19.60
CA ARG A 3 4.53 -1.91 -18.54
C ARG A 3 5.92 -1.60 -19.05
N LYS A 4 6.38 -0.37 -18.89
CA LYS A 4 7.81 -0.09 -18.82
C LYS A 4 8.29 -0.57 -17.45
N PRO A 5 9.41 -1.31 -17.37
CA PRO A 5 10.17 -1.29 -16.13
C PRO A 5 10.62 0.17 -15.93
N SER A 6 9.92 0.91 -15.06
CA SER A 6 10.30 2.30 -14.73
C SER A 6 11.66 2.29 -14.01
N PRO A 7 12.57 3.25 -14.28
CA PRO A 7 13.93 3.27 -13.74
C PRO A 7 13.86 3.51 -12.23
N TYR A 8 13.88 2.41 -11.46
CA TYR A 8 13.48 2.41 -10.05
C TYR A 8 14.18 3.49 -9.22
N THR A 9 13.43 4.49 -8.73
CA THR A 9 13.84 5.18 -7.50
C THR A 9 13.50 4.24 -6.34
N VAL A 10 14.44 3.35 -6.02
CA VAL A 10 14.33 2.52 -4.82
C VAL A 10 14.83 3.35 -3.65
N LEU A 11 13.93 3.79 -2.78
CA LEU A 11 14.34 4.31 -1.48
C LEU A 11 14.59 3.12 -0.57
N ILE A 12 15.85 2.93 -0.16
CA ILE A 12 16.25 1.87 0.77
C ILE A 12 16.35 2.49 2.16
N GLY A 13 15.56 1.96 3.10
CA GLY A 13 15.66 2.34 4.50
C GLY A 13 17.00 1.94 5.09
N LYS A 14 17.53 2.79 5.97
CA LYS A 14 18.73 2.49 6.75
C LYS A 14 18.45 1.32 7.70
N LYS A 15 19.52 0.65 8.13
CA LYS A 15 19.41 -0.43 9.11
C LYS A 15 18.73 0.09 10.39
N SER A 16 17.67 -0.61 10.81
CA SER A 16 16.87 -0.26 12.00
C SER A 16 16.07 1.05 11.91
N GLU A 17 16.02 1.68 10.73
CA GLU A 17 15.11 2.80 10.48
C GLU A 17 13.66 2.29 10.43
N ARG A 18 12.76 2.96 11.14
CA ARG A 18 11.34 2.64 11.05
C ARG A 18 10.83 2.96 9.64
N PRO A 19 10.01 2.09 9.03
CA PRO A 19 9.42 2.39 7.73
C PRO A 19 8.43 3.58 7.84
N PRO A 20 8.14 4.25 6.71
CA PRO A 20 6.99 5.16 6.65
C PRO A 20 5.69 4.39 6.93
N ILE A 21 4.55 5.09 7.03
CA ILE A 21 3.26 4.40 7.12
C ILE A 21 3.03 3.56 5.87
N TYR A 22 2.55 2.35 6.10
CA TYR A 22 2.13 1.45 5.05
C TYR A 22 0.89 0.68 5.41
N VAL A 23 0.10 0.36 4.39
CA VAL A 23 -0.98 -0.62 4.48
C VAL A 23 -0.36 -2.00 4.59
N LYS A 24 -0.63 -2.70 5.69
CA LYS A 24 -0.11 -4.02 6.02
C LYS A 24 -1.03 -5.13 5.51
N TYR A 25 -2.34 -5.03 5.78
CA TYR A 25 -3.35 -6.04 5.43
C TYR A 25 -4.70 -5.40 5.06
N ILE A 26 -5.39 -6.03 4.10
CA ILE A 26 -6.69 -5.59 3.56
C ILE A 26 -7.68 -6.75 3.33
N GLU A 27 -7.32 -7.99 3.65
CA GLU A 27 -8.16 -9.15 3.32
C GLU A 27 -9.47 -9.17 4.14
N HIS A 28 -9.43 -8.63 5.35
CA HIS A 28 -10.57 -8.54 6.26
C HIS A 28 -10.57 -7.20 6.97
N SER A 29 -11.76 -6.78 7.41
CA SER A 29 -11.90 -5.61 8.27
C SER A 29 -11.28 -5.87 9.64
N PRO A 30 -10.53 -4.92 10.22
CA PRO A 30 -10.18 -3.60 9.67
C PRO A 30 -8.91 -3.64 8.81
N ILE A 31 -8.78 -2.69 7.87
CA ILE A 31 -7.52 -2.40 7.18
C ILE A 31 -6.46 -2.09 8.24
N GLN A 32 -5.36 -2.84 8.21
CA GLN A 32 -4.27 -2.69 9.16
C GLN A 32 -3.18 -1.81 8.57
N LEU A 33 -2.87 -0.70 9.23
CA LEU A 33 -1.72 0.14 8.93
C LEU A 33 -0.58 -0.16 9.90
N ASN A 34 0.65 0.06 9.47
CA ASN A 34 1.82 -0.01 10.33
C ASN A 34 2.85 1.05 9.91
N GLY A 35 3.77 1.42 10.79
CA GLY A 35 4.73 2.50 10.54
C GLY A 35 5.20 3.17 11.82
N ALA A 36 5.85 4.32 11.69
CA ALA A 36 6.25 5.12 12.83
C ALA A 36 5.05 5.87 13.45
N ALA A 37 4.89 5.80 14.78
CA ALA A 37 3.81 6.44 15.53
C ALA A 37 3.65 7.95 15.23
N VAL A 38 4.76 8.68 15.13
CA VAL A 38 4.78 10.12 14.80
C VAL A 38 4.10 10.44 13.46
N GLU A 39 4.15 9.51 12.51
CA GLU A 39 3.51 9.71 11.21
C GLU A 39 1.99 9.54 11.32
N PHE A 40 1.50 8.66 12.19
CA PHE A 40 0.06 8.47 12.42
C PHE A 40 -0.57 9.72 13.01
N GLU A 41 0.13 10.34 13.97
CA GLU A 41 -0.28 11.63 14.54
C GLU A 41 -0.26 12.74 13.48
N ARG A 42 0.80 12.82 12.67
CA ARG A 42 0.92 13.85 11.61
C ARG A 42 -0.16 13.74 10.54
N LEU A 43 -0.54 12.52 10.17
CA LEU A 43 -1.52 12.27 9.12
C LEU A 43 -2.94 12.05 9.67
N GLU A 44 -3.13 12.16 10.98
CA GLU A 44 -4.40 11.90 11.68
C GLU A 44 -5.03 10.55 11.31
N LEU A 45 -4.18 9.52 11.15
CA LEU A 45 -4.60 8.18 10.73
C LEU A 45 -4.78 7.23 11.92
N ASN A 46 -5.84 6.44 11.88
CA ASN A 46 -6.02 5.31 12.78
C ASN A 46 -5.23 4.09 12.28
N PRO A 47 -4.45 3.39 13.13
CA PRO A 47 -3.79 2.14 12.76
C PRO A 47 -4.72 1.04 12.24
N ALA A 48 -6.00 1.08 12.58
CA ALA A 48 -7.02 0.14 12.13
C ALA A 48 -8.21 0.93 11.55
N ILE A 49 -8.46 0.78 10.24
CA ILE A 49 -9.56 1.47 9.55
C ILE A 49 -10.66 0.45 9.28
N PRO A 50 -11.83 0.56 9.96
CA PRO A 50 -12.94 -0.32 9.68
C PRO A 50 -13.53 -0.02 8.30
N TYR A 51 -14.05 -1.07 7.66
CA TYR A 51 -14.90 -1.02 6.47
C TYR A 51 -15.87 -2.20 6.51
N ASP A 52 -16.95 -2.16 5.73
CA ASP A 52 -17.81 -3.32 5.49
C ASP A 52 -17.08 -4.32 4.60
N ASP A 53 -16.65 -5.46 5.14
CA ASP A 53 -15.94 -6.50 4.39
C ASP A 53 -16.85 -7.58 3.80
N THR A 54 -18.15 -7.28 3.67
CA THR A 54 -19.09 -8.16 2.99
C THR A 54 -18.76 -8.27 1.49
N GLY A 55 -18.52 -9.50 1.04
CA GLY A 55 -18.31 -9.82 -0.38
C GLY A 55 -16.83 -9.81 -0.81
N PRO A 56 -16.56 -9.88 -2.12
CA PRO A 56 -15.19 -9.91 -2.63
C PRO A 56 -14.47 -8.58 -2.39
N CYS A 57 -13.28 -8.65 -1.80
CA CYS A 57 -12.38 -7.52 -1.57
C CYS A 57 -12.15 -6.69 -2.86
N GLU A 58 -12.04 -7.36 -4.00
CA GLU A 58 -11.72 -6.79 -5.33
C GLU A 58 -12.81 -5.85 -5.87
N GLU A 59 -14.06 -6.02 -5.42
CA GLU A 59 -15.24 -5.28 -5.88
C GLU A 59 -15.77 -4.31 -4.82
N ASN A 60 -15.11 -4.25 -3.66
CA ASN A 60 -15.59 -3.48 -2.53
C ASN A 60 -15.26 -1.98 -2.71
N GLU A 61 -16.28 -1.19 -3.08
CA GLU A 61 -16.14 0.24 -3.34
C GLU A 61 -15.66 1.06 -2.13
N GLU A 62 -16.05 0.67 -0.92
CA GLU A 62 -15.58 1.34 0.31
C GLU A 62 -14.08 1.13 0.49
N LEU A 63 -13.62 -0.12 0.39
CA LEU A 63 -12.20 -0.46 0.45
C LEU A 63 -11.40 0.29 -0.63
N ILE A 64 -11.92 0.35 -1.86
CA ILE A 64 -11.25 1.05 -2.96
C ILE A 64 -11.12 2.55 -2.65
N SER A 65 -12.19 3.18 -2.17
CA SER A 65 -12.17 4.58 -1.76
C SER A 65 -11.14 4.84 -0.65
N ILE A 66 -11.08 3.97 0.37
CA ILE A 66 -10.11 4.09 1.46
C ILE A 66 -8.67 3.94 0.92
N MET A 67 -8.42 2.95 0.07
CA MET A 67 -7.09 2.68 -0.49
C MET A 67 -6.58 3.83 -1.36
N LEU A 68 -7.46 4.44 -2.18
CA LEU A 68 -7.12 5.62 -2.97
C LEU A 68 -6.86 6.85 -2.08
N SER A 69 -7.63 7.01 -1.00
CA SER A 69 -7.42 8.09 -0.03
C SER A 69 -6.08 7.95 0.69
N LEU A 70 -5.74 6.75 1.15
CA LEU A 70 -4.44 6.43 1.75
C LEU A 70 -3.28 6.71 0.78
N ARG A 71 -3.44 6.36 -0.50
CA ARG A 71 -2.46 6.68 -1.54
C ARG A 71 -2.24 8.19 -1.66
N ASN A 72 -3.30 8.98 -1.62
CA ASN A 72 -3.21 10.45 -1.73
C ASN A 72 -2.55 11.10 -0.50
N LEU A 73 -2.64 10.45 0.67
CA LEU A 73 -1.90 10.82 1.88
C LEU A 73 -0.42 10.41 1.85
N GLY A 74 0.02 9.74 0.78
CA GLY A 74 1.39 9.26 0.64
C GLY A 74 1.68 7.95 1.37
N VAL A 75 0.65 7.24 1.85
CA VAL A 75 0.80 5.92 2.47
C VAL A 75 1.29 4.92 1.43
N THR A 76 2.22 4.06 1.86
CA THR A 76 2.77 3.00 0.99
C THR A 76 2.02 1.68 1.15
N PHE A 77 2.16 0.75 0.20
CA PHE A 77 1.37 -0.48 0.17
C PHE A 77 2.28 -1.71 0.26
N SER A 78 2.06 -2.59 1.24
CA SER A 78 2.96 -3.74 1.44
C SER A 78 2.94 -4.70 0.24
N CYS A 79 4.13 -5.12 -0.18
CA CYS A 79 4.33 -6.31 -0.99
C CYS A 79 4.58 -7.49 -0.04
N ASP A 80 3.54 -8.29 0.22
CA ASP A 80 3.69 -9.56 0.92
C ASP A 80 3.20 -10.69 0.01
N HIS A 81 4.12 -11.55 -0.41
CA HIS A 81 3.82 -12.67 -1.30
C HIS A 81 3.22 -13.88 -0.55
N LYS A 82 3.12 -13.81 0.79
CA LYS A 82 2.54 -14.87 1.62
C LYS A 82 1.04 -14.72 1.84
N VAL A 83 0.49 -13.53 1.56
CA VAL A 83 -0.96 -13.30 1.62
C VAL A 83 -1.57 -13.50 0.25
N ARG A 84 -2.84 -13.92 0.23
CA ARG A 84 -3.57 -14.15 -1.02
C ARG A 84 -3.74 -12.85 -1.79
N PHE A 85 -3.98 -11.75 -1.08
CA PHE A 85 -4.20 -10.45 -1.68
C PHE A 85 -3.46 -9.33 -0.94
N SER A 86 -2.23 -9.05 -1.39
CA SER A 86 -1.42 -7.99 -0.79
C SER A 86 -1.95 -6.60 -1.15
N PRO A 87 -1.79 -5.59 -0.27
CA PRO A 87 -2.15 -4.20 -0.57
C PRO A 87 -1.52 -3.68 -1.87
N SER A 88 -0.27 -4.04 -2.16
CA SER A 88 0.36 -3.65 -3.43
C SER A 88 -0.29 -4.35 -4.64
N ALA A 89 -0.73 -5.60 -4.51
CA ALA A 89 -1.42 -6.31 -5.58
C ALA A 89 -2.82 -5.71 -5.85
N PHE A 90 -3.50 -5.24 -4.79
CA PHE A 90 -4.76 -4.51 -4.88
C PHE A 90 -4.60 -3.21 -5.69
N MET A 91 -3.60 -2.39 -5.34
CA MET A 91 -3.32 -1.14 -6.07
C MET A 91 -2.97 -1.40 -7.55
N GLN A 92 -2.23 -2.46 -7.80
CA GLN A 92 -1.94 -2.94 -9.15
C GLN A 92 -3.22 -3.33 -9.90
N MET A 93 -4.13 -4.08 -9.27
CA MET A 93 -5.42 -4.44 -9.88
C MET A 93 -6.23 -3.19 -10.25
N LEU A 94 -6.29 -2.19 -9.36
CA LEU A 94 -6.96 -0.91 -9.66
C LEU A 94 -6.35 -0.20 -10.86
N GLN A 95 -5.02 -0.24 -10.97
CA GLN A 95 -4.31 0.27 -12.15
C GLN A 95 -4.69 -0.51 -13.41
N ASP A 96 -4.63 -1.84 -13.37
CA ASP A 96 -4.94 -2.71 -14.50
C ASP A 96 -6.42 -2.56 -14.96
N GLN A 97 -7.34 -2.22 -14.04
CA GLN A 97 -8.75 -1.90 -14.32
C GLN A 97 -9.00 -0.43 -14.75
N GLY A 98 -7.97 0.43 -14.74
CA GLY A 98 -8.09 1.85 -15.07
C GLY A 98 -8.77 2.70 -13.98
N ARG A 99 -8.96 2.14 -12.78
CA ARG A 99 -9.52 2.82 -11.59
C ARG A 99 -8.49 3.68 -10.86
N LEU A 100 -7.21 3.40 -11.07
CA LEU A 100 -6.08 4.21 -10.61
C LEU A 100 -5.21 4.56 -11.82
N LYS A 101 -5.03 5.84 -12.13
CA LYS A 101 -4.18 6.27 -13.26
C LYS A 101 -2.83 6.80 -12.79
N GLU A 102 -2.77 7.21 -11.53
CA GLU A 102 -1.60 7.77 -10.90
C GLU A 102 -0.69 6.70 -10.33
N LYS A 103 0.53 7.11 -9.98
CA LYS A 103 1.49 6.23 -9.34
C LYS A 103 1.10 5.85 -7.91
N TYR A 104 1.56 4.71 -7.43
CA TYR A 104 1.53 4.35 -6.01
C TYR A 104 2.91 3.85 -5.55
N ASN A 105 3.16 3.94 -4.25
CA ASN A 105 4.41 3.47 -3.66
C ASN A 105 4.17 2.14 -2.94
N ALA A 106 4.91 1.11 -3.27
CA ALA A 106 4.88 -0.16 -2.56
C ALA A 106 6.09 -0.32 -1.65
N ILE A 107 5.90 -0.94 -0.49
CA ILE A 107 6.99 -1.25 0.45
C ILE A 107 7.25 -2.76 0.49
N SER A 108 8.53 -3.14 0.40
CA SER A 108 8.98 -4.53 0.48
C SER A 108 10.08 -4.68 1.52
N TRP A 109 10.15 -5.85 2.17
CA TRP A 109 11.20 -6.16 3.14
C TRP A 109 12.34 -6.92 2.46
N ARG A 110 13.57 -6.43 2.59
CA ARG A 110 14.81 -7.06 2.11
C ARG A 110 15.57 -7.79 3.22
N GLY A 111 14.94 -7.92 4.39
CA GLY A 111 15.46 -8.53 5.61
C GLY A 111 14.76 -7.96 6.85
N PRO A 112 15.06 -8.44 8.07
CA PRO A 112 14.33 -8.07 9.29
C PRO A 112 14.37 -6.58 9.66
N SER A 113 15.35 -5.84 9.16
CA SER A 113 15.60 -4.43 9.50
C SER A 113 15.89 -3.56 8.28
N LYS A 114 15.50 -4.04 7.09
CA LYS A 114 15.71 -3.33 5.82
C LYS A 114 14.44 -3.38 4.99
N TRP A 115 13.90 -2.23 4.69
CA TRP A 115 12.77 -2.05 3.79
C TRP A 115 13.20 -1.26 2.55
N ALA A 116 12.44 -1.41 1.47
CA ALA A 116 12.64 -0.71 0.22
C ALA A 116 11.28 -0.24 -0.31
N ILE A 117 11.22 1.00 -0.81
CA ILE A 117 10.03 1.56 -1.46
C ILE A 117 10.26 1.56 -2.96
N THR A 118 9.25 1.10 -3.70
CA THR A 118 9.20 1.10 -5.17
C THR A 118 7.99 1.90 -5.62
N ALA A 119 8.18 2.88 -6.49
CA ALA A 119 7.08 3.58 -7.15
C ALA A 119 6.63 2.82 -8.42
N TYR A 120 5.33 2.60 -8.57
CA TYR A 120 4.70 2.00 -9.74
C TYR A 120 3.84 3.04 -10.46
N GLU A 121 4.06 3.24 -11.76
CA GLU A 121 3.37 4.23 -12.60
C GLU A 121 2.69 3.54 -13.78
N MET A 122 1.55 4.06 -14.23
CA MET A 122 0.86 3.62 -15.46
C MET A 122 1.52 4.22 -16.70
N GLU A 123 1.53 3.49 -17.82
CA GLU A 123 1.92 4.00 -19.14
C GLU A 123 0.84 4.90 -19.78
#